data_AF-A0A4Q9LJK2-F1
#
_entry.id   AF-A0A4Q9LJK2-F1
#
_cell.length_a   1.000
_cell.length_b   1.000
_cell.length_c   1.000
_cell.angle_alpha   90.00
_cell.angle_beta   90.00
_cell.angle_gamma   90.00
#
_symmetry.space_group_name_H-M   'P 1'
#
loop_
_entity.id
_entity.type
_entity.pdbx_description
1 polymer ?
#
loop_
_entity_poly.entity_id
_entity_poly.type
_entity_poly.pdbx_seq_one_letter_code
_entity_poly.pdbx_strand_id
1 'polypeptide(L)'
;MMYFQKEFKKEYLLYSIFLVWILIHIYEMIGTVMYKQKIQSGINPFSELKMVTNWIENDRDVFYKIQSEHSNKKILYLNSHILIRIFEKNMFFIRSLDLCCIVMISFCAFIVDLIYLTRIYGIPNDISQAASYARYLIIPFFYIILYFFFYKYGRLPMYLIIGVLLLIQQSFIKSLLFRNIDKLLQNYENFDINLFDDKIKRKLNEFNIEDNVYISKNPNVIKNMGVVKYFTRILVLIQGNKIEYENNPKMLNSMFSHELGHVSRGYKDMILISFCEWLLDILIIFLIDFFSFRSRKSSKLSRFTNFFIFCLVYFLILRDYIFVFSLILKRNEEVYADKYAVSLGYGEELAYSLFKITYKFSCLQESSIYNFIKFVHPSTITRIKRICR
;
A
#
# COMPACT_ATOMS: atom_id res chain seq x y z
N MET A 1 -34.38 -34.32 21.24
CA MET A 1 -33.69 -33.46 20.24
C MET A 1 -32.89 -32.40 20.99
N MET A 2 -31.68 -32.77 21.45
CA MET A 2 -30.76 -31.88 22.17
C MET A 2 -30.17 -30.88 21.18
N TYR A 3 -30.62 -29.62 21.25
CA TYR A 3 -30.01 -28.52 20.51
C TYR A 3 -28.59 -28.29 21.02
N PHE A 4 -27.60 -28.56 20.18
CA PHE A 4 -26.22 -28.08 20.33
C PHE A 4 -26.22 -26.54 20.24
N GLN A 5 -26.60 -25.83 21.30
CA GLN A 5 -26.17 -24.44 21.50
C GLN A 5 -24.73 -24.45 22.03
N LYS A 6 -23.78 -24.87 21.18
CA LYS A 6 -22.37 -24.55 21.42
C LYS A 6 -22.26 -23.05 21.19
N GLU A 7 -22.11 -22.29 22.29
CA GLU A 7 -21.73 -20.88 22.22
C GLU A 7 -20.50 -20.75 21.32
N PHE A 8 -20.70 -20.19 20.13
CA PHE A 8 -19.60 -19.88 19.24
C PHE A 8 -18.76 -18.80 19.91
N LYS A 9 -17.68 -19.21 20.59
CA LYS A 9 -16.80 -18.26 21.25
C LYS A 9 -16.19 -17.36 20.19
N LYS A 10 -16.35 -16.05 20.34
CA LYS A 10 -15.83 -15.01 19.43
C LYS A 10 -14.33 -15.17 19.15
N GLU A 11 -13.61 -15.77 20.10
CA GLU A 11 -12.21 -16.18 19.98
C GLU A 11 -11.97 -17.03 18.72
N TYR A 12 -12.84 -17.99 18.41
CA TYR A 12 -12.68 -18.89 17.25
C TYR A 12 -12.69 -18.14 15.91
N LEU A 13 -13.53 -17.12 15.74
CA LEU A 13 -13.55 -16.33 14.51
C LEU A 13 -12.23 -15.56 14.29
N LEU A 14 -11.69 -14.95 15.35
CA LEU A 14 -10.41 -14.26 15.30
C LEU A 14 -9.24 -15.22 15.04
N TYR A 15 -9.32 -16.45 15.57
CA TYR A 15 -8.35 -17.50 15.23
C TYR A 15 -8.43 -17.91 13.78
N SER A 16 -9.63 -18.11 13.23
CA SER A 16 -9.79 -18.48 11.82
C SER A 16 -9.27 -17.39 10.88
N ILE A 17 -9.57 -16.12 11.12
CA ILE A 17 -9.08 -15.01 10.29
C ILE A 17 -7.55 -14.93 10.34
N PHE A 18 -6.97 -15.04 11.54
CA PHE A 18 -5.52 -15.02 11.71
C PHE A 18 -4.83 -16.23 11.08
N LEU A 19 -5.43 -17.42 11.19
CA LEU A 19 -4.91 -18.62 10.56
C LEU A 19 -4.90 -18.46 9.04
N VAL A 20 -5.99 -17.94 8.46
CA VAL A 20 -6.04 -17.60 7.03
C VAL A 20 -4.96 -16.59 6.66
N TRP A 21 -4.76 -15.55 7.49
CA TRP A 21 -3.66 -14.58 7.30
C TRP A 21 -2.29 -15.26 7.24
N ILE A 22 -1.97 -16.13 8.19
CA ILE A 22 -0.71 -16.89 8.21
C ILE A 22 -0.59 -17.77 6.96
N LEU A 23 -1.65 -18.53 6.64
CA LEU A 23 -1.65 -19.45 5.51
C LEU A 23 -1.39 -18.73 4.18
N ILE A 24 -1.92 -17.52 3.98
CA ILE A 24 -1.65 -16.70 2.79
C ILE A 24 -0.16 -16.33 2.70
N HIS A 25 0.48 -15.95 3.82
CA HIS A 25 1.90 -15.57 3.82
C HIS A 25 2.81 -16.80 3.64
N ILE A 26 2.46 -17.93 4.26
CA ILE A 26 3.17 -19.20 4.06
C ILE A 26 3.04 -19.64 2.60
N TYR A 27 1.85 -19.53 2.01
CA TYR A 27 1.63 -19.84 0.60
C TYR A 27 2.50 -18.98 -0.33
N GLU A 28 2.56 -17.67 -0.07
CA GLU A 28 3.45 -16.75 -0.81
C GLU A 28 4.93 -17.12 -0.66
N MET A 29 5.34 -17.49 0.56
CA MET A 29 6.71 -17.89 0.85
C MET A 29 7.09 -19.17 0.13
N ILE A 30 6.24 -20.20 0.16
CA ILE A 30 6.46 -21.46 -0.57
C ILE A 30 6.59 -21.18 -2.07
N GLY A 31 5.68 -20.38 -2.64
CA GLY A 31 5.76 -19.98 -4.05
C GLY A 31 7.07 -19.26 -4.39
N THR A 32 7.54 -18.37 -3.51
CA THR A 32 8.81 -17.66 -3.68
C THR A 32 10.02 -18.60 -3.57
N VAL A 33 9.99 -19.59 -2.68
CA VAL A 33 11.04 -20.63 -2.57
C VAL A 33 11.11 -21.48 -3.83
N MET A 34 9.96 -21.95 -4.33
CA MET A 34 9.90 -22.74 -5.58
C MET A 34 10.41 -21.93 -6.77
N TYR A 35 10.02 -20.65 -6.87
CA TYR A 35 10.53 -19.74 -7.89
C TYR A 35 12.05 -19.58 -7.80
N LYS A 36 12.58 -19.34 -6.60
CA LYS A 36 14.03 -19.25 -6.37
C LYS A 36 14.76 -20.52 -6.80
N GLN A 37 14.23 -21.70 -6.49
CA GLN A 37 14.83 -22.97 -6.92
C GLN A 37 14.91 -23.06 -8.44
N LYS A 38 13.83 -22.71 -9.17
CA LYS A 38 13.85 -22.66 -10.64
C LYS A 38 14.92 -21.72 -11.17
N ILE A 39 15.01 -20.51 -10.61
CA ILE A 39 16.05 -19.53 -10.94
C ILE A 39 17.44 -20.13 -10.69
N GLN A 40 17.70 -20.70 -9.52
CA GLN A 40 19.02 -21.30 -9.21
C GLN A 40 19.37 -22.50 -10.11
N SER A 41 18.38 -23.23 -10.61
CA SER A 41 18.56 -24.30 -11.59
C SER A 41 18.68 -23.81 -13.04
N GLY A 42 18.68 -22.50 -13.29
CA GLY A 42 18.75 -21.94 -14.63
C GLY A 42 17.46 -22.11 -15.45
N ILE A 43 16.36 -22.54 -14.84
CA ILE A 43 15.07 -22.76 -15.49
C ILE A 43 14.31 -21.43 -15.56
N ASN A 44 13.88 -21.03 -16.76
CA ASN A 44 13.08 -19.82 -16.93
C ASN A 44 11.67 -20.05 -16.36
N PRO A 45 11.25 -19.31 -15.32
CA PRO A 45 9.95 -19.50 -14.69
C PRO A 45 8.78 -18.94 -15.50
N PHE A 46 9.05 -18.21 -16.58
CA PHE A 46 8.08 -17.56 -17.47
C PHE A 46 8.19 -18.08 -18.91
N SER A 47 8.56 -19.35 -19.10
CA SER A 47 8.76 -19.97 -20.41
C SER A 47 7.49 -19.97 -21.28
N GLU A 48 6.31 -19.81 -20.68
CA GLU A 48 5.05 -19.65 -21.40
C GLU A 48 4.88 -18.27 -22.07
N LEU A 49 5.72 -17.29 -21.73
CA LEU A 49 5.66 -15.93 -22.25
C LEU A 49 6.85 -15.64 -23.18
N LYS A 50 6.68 -15.97 -24.47
CA LYS A 50 7.74 -15.85 -25.49
C LYS A 50 8.49 -14.51 -25.46
N MET A 51 7.79 -13.38 -25.34
CA MET A 51 8.42 -12.06 -25.26
C MET A 51 9.30 -11.89 -24.00
N VAL A 52 8.77 -12.29 -22.84
CA VAL A 52 9.51 -12.24 -21.57
C VAL A 52 10.70 -13.19 -21.59
N THR A 53 10.55 -14.37 -22.20
CA THR A 53 11.66 -15.30 -22.42
C THR A 53 12.78 -14.64 -23.21
N ASN A 54 12.47 -13.99 -24.33
CA ASN A 54 13.48 -13.29 -25.13
C ASN A 54 14.18 -12.17 -24.35
N TRP A 55 13.45 -11.42 -23.52
CA TRP A 55 14.04 -10.37 -22.70
C TRP A 55 14.94 -10.92 -21.59
N ILE A 56 14.59 -12.06 -21.01
CA ILE A 56 15.42 -12.75 -20.02
C ILE A 56 16.70 -13.27 -20.67
N GLU A 57 16.63 -13.87 -21.86
CA GLU A 57 17.83 -14.39 -22.54
C GLU A 57 18.84 -13.29 -22.87
N ASN A 58 18.37 -12.08 -23.21
CA ASN A 58 19.25 -10.93 -23.48
C ASN A 58 20.04 -10.45 -22.25
N ASP A 59 19.59 -10.76 -21.02
CA ASP A 59 20.23 -10.31 -19.77
C ASP A 59 20.26 -11.44 -18.74
N ARG A 60 20.52 -12.67 -19.21
CA ARG A 60 20.28 -13.91 -18.46
C ARG A 60 20.99 -13.90 -17.11
N ASP A 61 22.31 -13.79 -17.10
CA ASP A 61 23.08 -13.92 -15.87
C ASP A 61 22.71 -12.86 -14.82
N VAL A 62 22.45 -11.63 -15.27
CA VAL A 62 22.03 -10.52 -14.43
C VAL A 62 20.63 -10.76 -13.88
N PHE A 63 19.68 -11.17 -14.73
CA PHE A 63 18.31 -11.48 -14.33
C PHE A 63 18.28 -12.56 -13.24
N TYR A 64 18.95 -13.69 -13.48
CA TYR A 64 18.93 -14.83 -12.57
C TYR A 64 19.59 -14.49 -11.23
N LYS A 65 20.72 -13.76 -11.24
CA LYS A 65 21.37 -13.28 -10.03
C LYS A 65 20.45 -12.36 -9.22
N ILE A 66 19.93 -11.30 -9.84
CA ILE A 66 19.08 -10.30 -9.18
C ILE A 66 17.79 -10.93 -8.64
N GLN A 67 17.13 -11.78 -9.41
CA GLN A 67 15.88 -12.42 -8.97
C GLN A 67 16.10 -13.42 -7.83
N SER A 68 17.25 -14.09 -7.78
CA SER A 68 17.64 -14.93 -6.64
C SER A 68 17.81 -14.09 -5.36
N GLU A 69 18.51 -12.95 -5.45
CA GLU A 69 18.71 -12.02 -4.33
C GLU A 69 17.38 -11.43 -3.83
N HIS A 70 16.52 -10.97 -4.74
CA HIS A 70 15.21 -10.44 -4.37
C HIS A 70 14.27 -11.50 -3.78
N SER A 71 14.37 -12.74 -4.25
CA SER A 71 13.61 -13.85 -3.64
C SER A 71 14.03 -14.09 -2.20
N ASN A 72 15.34 -14.00 -1.87
CA ASN A 72 15.81 -14.09 -0.49
C ASN A 72 15.28 -12.96 0.39
N LYS A 73 15.35 -11.71 -0.10
CA LYS A 73 14.83 -10.54 0.61
C LYS A 73 13.34 -10.69 0.90
N LYS A 74 12.56 -11.17 -0.08
CA LYS A 74 11.13 -11.42 0.07
C LYS A 74 10.81 -12.53 1.07
N ILE A 75 11.54 -13.66 1.03
CA ILE A 75 11.38 -14.75 2.01
C ILE A 75 11.68 -14.24 3.43
N LEU A 76 12.77 -13.48 3.61
CA LEU A 76 13.14 -12.91 4.90
C LEU A 76 12.06 -11.96 5.42
N TYR A 77 11.54 -11.08 4.56
CA TYR A 77 10.44 -10.18 4.87
C TYR A 77 9.17 -10.92 5.28
N LEU A 78 8.77 -11.95 4.53
CA LEU A 78 7.57 -12.73 4.87
C LEU A 78 7.73 -13.46 6.21
N ASN A 79 8.91 -14.03 6.47
CA ASN A 79 9.23 -14.67 7.74
C ASN A 79 9.19 -13.69 8.92
N SER A 80 9.85 -12.54 8.81
CA SER A 80 9.84 -11.53 9.88
C SER A 80 8.43 -11.02 10.13
N HIS A 81 7.65 -10.78 9.07
CA HIS A 81 6.28 -10.32 9.19
C HIS A 81 5.37 -11.38 9.84
N ILE A 82 5.53 -12.68 9.55
CA ILE A 82 4.81 -13.76 10.25
C ILE A 82 5.19 -13.77 11.74
N LEU A 83 6.49 -13.74 12.06
CA LEU A 83 6.98 -13.80 13.43
C LEU A 83 6.51 -12.60 14.28
N ILE A 84 6.60 -11.38 13.74
CA ILE A 84 6.12 -10.16 14.41
C ILE A 84 4.63 -10.30 14.71
N ARG A 85 3.81 -10.74 13.74
CA ARG A 85 2.36 -10.89 13.96
C ARG A 85 2.00 -12.00 14.93
N ILE A 86 2.75 -13.11 14.95
CA ILE A 86 2.61 -14.15 15.98
C ILE A 86 2.94 -13.58 17.36
N PHE A 87 4.01 -12.79 17.48
CA PHE A 87 4.44 -12.16 18.73
C PHE A 87 3.43 -11.13 19.24
N GLU A 88 2.98 -10.21 18.38
CA GLU A 88 1.91 -9.23 18.68
C GLU A 88 0.64 -9.91 19.20
N LYS A 89 0.25 -11.04 18.57
CA LYS A 89 -0.92 -11.80 18.98
C LYS A 89 -0.70 -12.54 20.30
N ASN A 90 0.46 -13.14 20.52
CA ASN A 90 0.76 -13.81 21.79
C ASN A 90 0.81 -12.81 22.97
N MET A 91 1.28 -11.58 22.74
CA MET A 91 1.16 -10.49 23.72
C MET A 91 -0.29 -10.13 24.02
N PHE A 92 -1.16 -10.10 23.01
CA PHE A 92 -2.59 -9.84 23.18
C PHE A 92 -3.32 -10.96 23.94
N PHE A 93 -2.76 -12.18 23.98
CA PHE A 93 -3.31 -13.33 24.72
C PHE A 93 -2.78 -13.48 26.15
N ILE A 94 -1.88 -12.59 26.61
CA ILE A 94 -1.53 -12.50 28.03
C ILE A 94 -2.76 -11.99 28.78
N ARG A 95 -3.50 -12.94 29.36
CA ARG A 95 -4.72 -12.71 30.14
C ARG A 95 -4.45 -11.74 31.30
N SER A 96 -5.46 -10.89 31.55
CA SER A 96 -5.63 -10.03 32.73
C SER A 96 -4.57 -8.96 32.97
N LEU A 97 -4.35 -8.10 31.99
CA LEU A 97 -3.58 -6.88 32.22
C LEU A 97 -4.52 -5.67 32.17
N ASP A 98 -4.57 -4.96 33.30
CA ASP A 98 -5.29 -3.70 33.44
C ASP A 98 -4.94 -2.74 32.32
N LEU A 99 -5.80 -1.75 32.06
CA LEU A 99 -5.55 -0.71 31.05
C LEU A 99 -4.15 -0.08 31.21
N CYS A 100 -3.68 0.07 32.46
CA CYS A 100 -2.32 0.51 32.78
C CYS A 100 -1.23 -0.43 32.26
N CYS A 101 -1.45 -1.74 32.31
CA CYS A 101 -0.53 -2.74 31.80
C CYS A 101 -0.57 -2.86 30.28
N ILE A 102 -1.72 -2.66 29.62
CA ILE A 102 -1.79 -2.56 28.15
C ILE A 102 -1.08 -1.30 27.66
N VAL A 103 -1.28 -0.17 28.34
CA VAL A 103 -0.54 1.08 28.08
C VAL A 103 0.94 0.88 28.34
N MET A 104 1.33 0.21 29.43
CA MET A 104 2.72 -0.12 29.72
C MET A 104 3.33 -1.07 28.69
N ILE A 105 2.63 -2.12 28.26
CA ILE A 105 3.14 -3.05 27.24
C ILE A 105 3.25 -2.36 25.89
N SER A 106 2.28 -1.53 25.52
CA SER A 106 2.35 -0.70 24.31
C SER A 106 3.52 0.29 24.38
N PHE A 107 3.78 0.84 25.58
CA PHE A 107 4.92 1.72 25.85
C PHE A 107 6.26 0.95 25.85
N CYS A 108 6.32 -0.26 26.39
CA CYS A 108 7.51 -1.11 26.38
C CYS A 108 7.83 -1.61 24.97
N ALA A 109 6.82 -2.03 24.21
CA ALA A 109 6.97 -2.35 22.79
C ALA A 109 7.46 -1.14 21.99
N PHE A 110 6.94 0.06 22.30
CA PHE A 110 7.44 1.32 21.76
C PHE A 110 8.91 1.57 22.12
N ILE A 111 9.34 1.36 23.37
CA ILE A 111 10.74 1.51 23.79
C ILE A 111 11.63 0.51 23.05
N VAL A 112 11.19 -0.74 22.88
CA VAL A 112 11.95 -1.78 22.17
C VAL A 112 12.07 -1.46 20.68
N ASP A 113 10.98 -1.06 20.02
CA ASP A 113 11.00 -0.63 18.62
C ASP A 113 11.84 0.64 18.42
N LEU A 114 11.75 1.60 19.34
CA LEU A 114 12.56 2.81 19.33
C LEU A 114 14.05 2.45 19.49
N ILE A 115 14.41 1.59 20.44
CA ILE A 115 15.81 1.14 20.61
C ILE A 115 16.29 0.40 19.37
N TYR A 116 15.48 -0.50 18.80
CA TYR A 116 15.82 -1.25 17.59
C TYR A 116 16.02 -0.32 16.38
N LEU A 117 15.10 0.61 16.17
CA LEU A 117 15.17 1.58 15.07
C LEU A 117 16.33 2.57 15.25
N THR A 118 16.57 3.08 16.46
CA THR A 118 17.72 3.95 16.76
C THR A 118 19.05 3.21 16.58
N ARG A 119 19.08 1.90 16.84
CA ARG A 119 20.29 1.06 16.68
C ARG A 119 20.57 0.71 15.21
N ILE A 120 19.54 0.59 14.37
CA ILE A 120 19.69 0.29 12.93
C ILE A 120 19.92 1.56 12.12
N TYR A 121 19.20 2.65 12.43
CA TYR A 121 19.14 3.86 11.60
C TYR A 121 19.83 5.07 12.24
N GLY A 122 20.31 4.96 13.48
CA GLY A 122 20.84 6.09 14.25
C GLY A 122 19.74 6.98 14.84
N ILE A 123 20.13 8.04 15.54
CA ILE A 123 19.21 9.08 16.00
C ILE A 123 18.69 9.82 14.76
N PRO A 124 17.36 10.00 14.60
CA PRO A 124 16.79 10.65 13.43
C PRO A 124 17.27 12.10 13.33
N ASN A 125 17.96 12.43 12.22
CA ASN A 125 18.49 13.78 11.96
C ASN A 125 17.45 14.73 11.32
N ASP A 126 16.24 14.25 11.02
CA ASP A 126 15.18 15.00 10.33
C ASP A 126 13.87 15.03 11.15
N ILE A 127 13.27 16.21 11.23
CA ILE A 127 11.96 16.54 11.78
C ILE A 127 10.85 15.60 11.27
N SER A 128 10.90 15.14 10.02
CA SER A 128 9.93 14.19 9.45
C SER A 128 9.95 12.84 10.18
N GLN A 129 11.15 12.32 10.45
CA GLN A 129 11.31 11.07 11.20
C GLN A 129 10.95 11.27 12.66
N ALA A 130 11.40 12.38 13.28
CA ALA A 130 11.01 12.75 14.64
C ALA A 130 9.48 12.91 14.80
N ALA A 131 8.80 13.48 13.81
CA ALA A 131 7.33 13.60 13.79
C ALA A 131 6.64 12.24 13.63
N SER A 132 7.25 11.29 12.89
CA SER A 132 6.77 9.91 12.85
C SER A 132 6.86 9.27 14.23
N TYR A 133 7.98 9.42 14.94
CA TYR A 133 8.14 8.94 16.33
C TYR A 133 7.19 9.63 17.31
N ALA A 134 6.97 10.95 17.16
CA ALA A 134 6.05 11.72 17.99
C ALA A 134 4.59 11.27 17.84
N ARG A 135 4.16 10.81 16.65
CA ARG A 135 2.81 10.24 16.48
C ARG A 135 2.57 9.07 17.43
N TYR A 136 3.56 8.20 17.64
CA TYR A 136 3.43 7.05 18.53
C TYR A 136 3.34 7.42 20.02
N LEU A 137 3.88 8.59 20.41
CA LEU A 137 3.68 9.17 21.76
C LEU A 137 2.33 9.90 21.89
N ILE A 138 1.91 10.62 20.85
CA ILE A 138 0.67 11.41 20.85
C ILE A 138 -0.56 10.50 20.87
N ILE A 139 -0.52 9.37 20.16
CA ILE A 139 -1.64 8.44 20.01
C ILE A 139 -2.17 7.92 21.39
N PRO A 140 -1.34 7.42 22.32
CA PRO A 140 -1.75 7.05 23.68
C PRO A 140 -2.39 8.19 24.48
N PHE A 141 -1.81 9.39 24.44
CA PHE A 141 -2.37 10.57 25.13
C PHE A 141 -3.69 11.01 24.52
N PHE A 142 -3.80 10.94 23.20
CA PHE A 142 -5.02 11.20 22.48
C PHE A 142 -6.14 10.23 22.89
N TYR A 143 -5.81 8.95 23.13
CA TYR A 143 -6.76 7.97 23.66
C TYR A 143 -7.26 8.30 25.08
N ILE A 144 -6.38 8.79 25.96
CA ILE A 144 -6.77 9.23 27.31
C ILE A 144 -7.72 10.43 27.23
N ILE A 145 -7.42 11.40 26.37
CA ILE A 145 -8.28 12.57 26.13
C ILE A 145 -9.63 12.13 25.59
N LEU A 146 -9.65 11.24 24.59
CA LEU A 146 -10.89 10.67 24.04
C LEU A 146 -11.72 9.93 25.09
N TYR A 147 -11.09 9.22 26.04
CA TYR A 147 -11.77 8.55 27.15
C TYR A 147 -12.50 9.55 28.06
N PHE A 148 -11.82 10.63 28.47
CA PHE A 148 -12.45 11.67 29.29
C PHE A 148 -13.57 12.40 28.53
N PHE A 149 -13.40 12.60 27.22
CA PHE A 149 -14.43 13.19 26.37
C PHE A 149 -15.66 12.26 26.26
N PHE A 150 -15.44 10.96 26.12
CA PHE A 150 -16.46 9.90 26.13
C PHE A 150 -17.31 9.92 27.40
N TYR A 151 -16.64 10.09 28.54
CA TYR A 151 -17.29 10.12 29.85
C TYR A 151 -18.15 11.38 30.02
N LYS A 152 -17.71 12.52 29.51
CA LYS A 152 -18.35 13.83 29.73
C LYS A 152 -19.48 14.17 28.75
N TYR A 153 -19.32 13.89 27.45
CA TYR A 153 -20.22 14.42 26.40
C TYR A 153 -21.05 13.38 25.65
N GLY A 154 -20.90 12.09 25.99
CA GLY A 154 -21.59 11.00 25.29
C GLY A 154 -20.98 10.68 23.93
N ARG A 155 -21.60 9.71 23.21
CA ARG A 155 -20.95 9.01 22.08
C ARG A 155 -21.13 9.66 20.71
N LEU A 156 -22.27 10.33 20.49
CA LEU A 156 -22.58 10.95 19.20
C LEU A 156 -21.57 12.06 18.83
N PRO A 157 -21.20 12.99 19.73
CA PRO A 157 -20.16 13.98 19.44
C PRO A 157 -18.82 13.32 19.11
N MET A 158 -18.53 12.15 19.68
CA MET A 158 -17.28 11.42 19.46
C MET A 158 -17.22 10.77 18.08
N TYR A 159 -18.31 10.16 17.58
CA TYR A 159 -18.34 9.67 16.19
C TYR A 159 -18.21 10.80 15.18
N LEU A 160 -18.81 11.96 15.49
CA LEU A 160 -18.65 13.17 14.69
C LEU A 160 -17.19 13.64 14.72
N ILE A 161 -16.56 13.71 15.90
CA ILE A 161 -15.14 14.10 16.03
C ILE A 161 -14.21 13.08 15.37
N ILE A 162 -14.38 11.77 15.58
CA ILE A 162 -13.59 10.73 14.89
C ILE A 162 -13.80 10.83 13.39
N GLY A 163 -15.04 10.94 12.94
CA GLY A 163 -15.35 11.08 11.52
C GLY A 163 -14.66 12.31 10.93
N VAL A 164 -14.77 13.45 11.60
CA VAL A 164 -14.08 14.69 11.24
C VAL A 164 -12.56 14.55 11.31
N LEU A 165 -12.00 13.85 12.29
CA LEU A 165 -10.56 13.63 12.39
C LEU A 165 -10.05 12.67 11.32
N LEU A 166 -10.81 11.66 10.93
CA LEU A 166 -10.47 10.78 9.80
C LEU A 166 -10.57 11.55 8.47
N LEU A 167 -11.58 12.41 8.31
CA LEU A 167 -11.68 13.33 7.17
C LEU A 167 -10.51 14.30 7.15
N ILE A 168 -10.20 14.94 8.28
CA ILE A 168 -9.09 15.86 8.43
C ILE A 168 -7.79 15.11 8.24
N GLN A 169 -7.59 13.90 8.74
CA GLN A 169 -6.34 13.14 8.53
C GLN A 169 -6.12 12.86 7.03
N GLN A 170 -7.16 12.40 6.32
CA GLN A 170 -7.07 12.21 4.87
C GLN A 170 -6.85 13.54 4.13
N SER A 171 -7.57 14.59 4.53
CA SER A 171 -7.52 15.91 3.88
C SER A 171 -6.28 16.69 4.25
N PHE A 172 -5.70 16.49 5.43
CA PHE A 172 -4.54 17.18 5.99
C PHE A 172 -3.27 16.56 5.42
N ILE A 173 -3.19 15.23 5.28
CA ILE A 173 -2.12 14.58 4.50
C ILE A 173 -2.15 15.09 3.06
N LYS A 174 -3.35 15.14 2.45
CA LYS A 174 -3.52 15.75 1.12
C LYS A 174 -3.18 17.25 1.14
N SER A 175 -3.52 18.00 2.19
CA SER A 175 -3.25 19.45 2.31
C SER A 175 -1.79 19.79 2.58
N LEU A 176 -1.05 18.93 3.27
CA LEU A 176 0.39 19.07 3.48
C LEU A 176 1.14 18.79 2.17
N LEU A 177 0.61 17.85 1.36
CA LEU A 177 1.02 17.69 -0.04
C LEU A 177 0.64 18.92 -0.88
N PHE A 178 -0.56 19.50 -0.69
CA PHE A 178 -1.05 20.68 -1.43
C PHE A 178 -0.33 21.98 -1.11
N ARG A 179 0.05 22.23 0.17
CA ARG A 179 0.82 23.42 0.58
C ARG A 179 2.28 23.36 0.17
N ASN A 180 2.76 22.19 -0.26
CA ASN A 180 4.13 21.98 -0.68
C ASN A 180 4.24 21.64 -2.17
N ILE A 181 3.25 21.93 -3.02
CA ILE A 181 3.45 21.73 -4.47
C ILE A 181 4.62 22.58 -4.97
N ASP A 182 4.71 23.84 -4.54
CA ASP A 182 5.85 24.69 -4.91
C ASP A 182 7.17 24.12 -4.36
N LYS A 183 7.16 23.62 -3.11
CA LYS A 183 8.32 22.96 -2.49
C LYS A 183 8.67 21.63 -3.17
N LEU A 184 7.67 20.90 -3.67
CA LEU A 184 7.84 19.67 -4.43
C LEU A 184 8.50 20.02 -5.76
N LEU A 185 7.92 20.97 -6.50
CA LEU A 185 8.40 21.44 -7.80
C LEU A 185 9.78 22.10 -7.73
N GLN A 186 10.25 22.58 -6.58
CA GLN A 186 11.65 23.03 -6.41
C GLN A 186 12.66 21.94 -6.80
N ASN A 187 12.32 20.66 -6.56
CA ASN A 187 13.17 19.52 -6.92
C ASN A 187 12.97 19.04 -8.37
N TYR A 188 12.14 19.73 -9.14
CA TYR A 188 11.83 19.39 -10.51
C TYR A 188 12.10 20.56 -11.46
N GLU A 189 12.27 20.26 -12.73
CA GLU A 189 12.36 21.23 -13.82
C GLU A 189 11.34 20.89 -14.91
N ASN A 190 10.96 21.88 -15.72
CA ASN A 190 10.07 21.65 -16.86
C ASN A 190 10.70 20.64 -17.82
N PHE A 191 9.92 19.63 -18.19
CA PHE A 191 10.34 18.64 -19.15
C PHE A 191 10.10 19.15 -20.57
N ASP A 192 11.06 18.93 -21.47
CA ASP A 192 10.90 19.30 -22.88
C ASP A 192 9.93 18.32 -23.56
N ILE A 193 8.69 18.76 -23.77
CA ILE A 193 7.66 17.96 -24.41
C ILE A 193 8.00 17.60 -25.87
N ASN A 194 9.00 18.25 -26.48
CA ASN A 194 9.43 17.92 -27.82
C ASN A 194 10.07 16.54 -27.94
N LEU A 195 10.54 15.98 -26.83
CA LEU A 195 11.07 14.61 -26.73
C LEU A 195 10.00 13.52 -26.88
N PHE A 196 8.73 13.87 -26.66
CA PHE A 196 7.63 12.98 -26.96
C PHE A 196 7.38 12.88 -28.47
N ASP A 197 6.68 11.82 -28.90
CA ASP A 197 6.20 11.77 -30.28
C ASP A 197 4.90 12.57 -30.48
N ASP A 198 4.49 12.73 -31.73
CA ASP A 198 3.33 13.55 -32.10
C ASP A 198 2.00 12.99 -31.57
N LYS A 199 1.94 11.69 -31.24
CA LYS A 199 0.72 11.10 -30.68
C LYS A 199 0.58 11.51 -29.21
N ILE A 200 1.66 11.46 -28.44
CA ILE A 200 1.67 11.92 -27.06
C ILE A 200 1.49 13.44 -26.98
N LYS A 201 2.17 14.23 -27.84
CA LYS A 201 1.98 15.69 -27.89
C LYS A 201 0.53 16.09 -28.13
N ARG A 202 -0.17 15.43 -29.05
CA ARG A 202 -1.60 15.68 -29.28
C ARG A 202 -2.44 15.40 -28.04
N LYS A 203 -2.12 14.35 -27.28
CA LYS A 203 -2.83 14.03 -26.03
C LYS A 203 -2.51 15.01 -24.90
N LEU A 204 -1.28 15.50 -24.81
CA LEU A 204 -0.92 16.57 -23.87
C LEU A 204 -1.81 17.80 -24.08
N ASN A 205 -1.92 18.26 -25.33
CA ASN A 205 -2.76 19.40 -25.71
C ASN A 205 -4.25 19.12 -25.49
N GLU A 206 -4.74 17.92 -25.82
CA GLU A 206 -6.14 17.51 -25.58
C GLU A 206 -6.53 17.61 -24.10
N PHE A 207 -5.60 17.29 -23.19
CA PHE A 207 -5.81 17.38 -21.76
C PHE A 207 -5.43 18.75 -21.15
N ASN A 208 -4.86 19.68 -21.93
CA ASN A 208 -4.29 20.96 -21.48
C ASN A 208 -3.24 20.79 -20.37
N ILE A 209 -2.27 19.89 -20.58
CA ILE A 209 -1.21 19.56 -19.61
C ILE A 209 0.22 19.71 -20.16
N GLU A 210 0.37 20.25 -21.36
CA GLU A 210 1.63 20.47 -22.05
C GLU A 210 2.64 21.27 -21.21
N ASP A 211 2.17 22.30 -20.49
CA ASP A 211 3.01 23.14 -19.63
C ASP A 211 3.23 22.55 -18.22
N ASN A 212 2.66 21.38 -17.93
CA ASN A 212 2.62 20.79 -16.59
C ASN A 212 3.37 19.45 -16.50
N VAL A 213 4.35 19.22 -17.38
CA VAL A 213 5.21 18.04 -17.33
C VAL A 213 6.56 18.42 -16.75
N TYR A 214 6.97 17.70 -15.70
CA TYR A 214 8.18 18.01 -14.94
C TYR A 214 9.06 16.78 -14.76
N ILE A 215 10.38 16.95 -14.72
CA ILE A 215 11.37 15.90 -14.44
C ILE A 215 12.21 16.24 -13.22
N SER A 216 12.57 15.21 -12.42
CA SER A 216 13.38 15.39 -11.22
C SER A 216 14.77 15.94 -11.55
N LYS A 217 15.21 16.99 -10.84
CA LYS A 217 16.58 17.54 -10.93
C LYS A 217 17.62 16.58 -10.37
N ASN A 218 17.24 15.83 -9.33
CA ASN A 218 18.08 14.83 -8.68
C ASN A 218 17.47 13.45 -8.98
N PRO A 219 17.89 12.78 -10.07
CA PRO A 219 17.33 11.49 -10.44
C PRO A 219 17.73 10.44 -9.40
N ASN A 220 16.74 9.84 -8.76
CA ASN A 220 16.94 8.62 -7.97
C ASN A 220 17.18 7.43 -8.91
N VAL A 221 17.73 6.34 -8.38
CA VAL A 221 17.94 5.08 -9.12
C VAL A 221 16.62 4.49 -9.65
N ILE A 222 15.50 4.78 -8.97
CA ILE A 222 14.18 4.24 -9.30
C ILE A 222 13.54 5.12 -10.39
N LYS A 223 13.24 4.49 -11.52
CA LYS A 223 12.48 5.10 -12.61
C LYS A 223 11.00 5.03 -12.31
N ASN A 224 10.32 6.16 -12.37
CA ASN A 224 8.89 6.22 -12.18
C ASN A 224 8.29 7.41 -12.93
N MET A 225 7.01 7.32 -13.25
CA MET A 225 6.22 8.49 -13.65
C MET A 225 4.96 8.49 -12.81
N GLY A 226 4.46 9.67 -12.48
CA GLY A 226 3.24 9.77 -11.70
C GLY A 226 2.47 11.02 -12.04
N VAL A 227 1.15 10.86 -12.12
CA VAL A 227 0.23 11.97 -12.26
C VAL A 227 -0.20 12.49 -10.89
N VAL A 228 -0.11 13.81 -10.72
CA VAL A 228 -0.63 14.54 -9.56
C VAL A 228 -1.68 15.53 -10.03
N LYS A 229 -2.95 15.27 -9.74
CA LYS A 229 -4.02 16.24 -9.98
C LYS A 229 -4.20 17.18 -8.80
N TYR A 230 -4.21 18.48 -9.10
CA TYR A 230 -4.38 19.57 -8.14
C TYR A 230 -5.49 20.52 -8.61
N PHE A 231 -6.65 20.46 -7.96
CA PHE A 231 -7.86 21.18 -8.37
C PHE A 231 -8.18 20.97 -9.86
N THR A 232 -8.02 22.01 -10.67
CA THR A 232 -8.22 22.00 -12.13
C THR A 232 -6.94 21.67 -12.91
N ARG A 233 -5.77 21.69 -12.26
CA ARG A 233 -4.48 21.40 -12.88
C ARG A 233 -4.11 19.93 -12.73
N ILE A 234 -3.37 19.42 -13.70
CA ILE A 234 -2.82 18.07 -13.70
C ILE A 234 -1.33 18.23 -13.96
N LEU A 235 -0.51 17.75 -13.02
CA LEU A 235 0.93 17.74 -13.10
C LEU A 235 1.39 16.32 -13.41
N VAL A 236 2.34 16.16 -14.32
CA VAL A 236 3.00 14.88 -14.57
C VAL A 236 4.44 14.97 -14.09
N LEU A 237 4.81 14.10 -13.15
CA LEU A 237 6.12 14.08 -12.51
C LEU A 237 6.91 12.87 -12.98
N ILE A 238 8.04 13.12 -13.63
CA ILE A 238 8.96 12.11 -14.14
C ILE A 238 10.13 11.96 -13.15
N GLN A 239 10.32 10.75 -12.63
CA GLN A 239 11.48 10.36 -11.84
C GLN A 239 12.42 9.53 -12.70
N GLY A 240 13.61 10.06 -12.96
CA GLY A 240 14.63 9.39 -13.77
C GLY A 240 15.57 10.41 -14.41
N ASN A 241 16.58 9.91 -15.10
CA ASN A 241 17.57 10.76 -15.77
C ASN A 241 17.04 11.21 -17.14
N LYS A 242 17.06 12.53 -17.40
CA LYS A 242 16.64 13.13 -18.67
C LYS A 242 17.37 12.52 -19.88
N ILE A 243 18.69 12.38 -19.81
CA ILE A 243 19.54 11.81 -20.87
C ILE A 243 19.13 10.38 -21.19
N GLU A 244 18.68 9.62 -20.19
CA GLU A 244 18.24 8.26 -20.41
C GLU A 244 16.93 8.20 -21.19
N TYR A 245 16.00 9.11 -20.93
CA TYR A 245 14.74 9.21 -21.67
C TYR A 245 14.95 9.72 -23.09
N GLU A 246 15.88 10.66 -23.30
CA GLU A 246 16.31 11.11 -24.63
C GLU A 246 16.86 9.93 -25.47
N ASN A 247 17.66 9.06 -24.85
CA ASN A 247 18.20 7.86 -25.50
C ASN A 247 17.19 6.71 -25.63
N ASN A 248 16.06 6.76 -24.92
CA ASN A 248 15.04 5.71 -24.92
C ASN A 248 13.63 6.29 -25.11
N PRO A 249 13.35 6.96 -26.24
CA PRO A 249 12.06 7.64 -26.46
C PRO A 249 10.88 6.66 -26.43
N LYS A 250 11.09 5.41 -26.82
CA LYS A 250 10.07 4.35 -26.73
C LYS A 250 9.63 4.06 -25.28
N MET A 251 10.58 4.03 -24.35
CA MET A 251 10.29 3.83 -22.92
C MET A 251 9.61 5.06 -22.33
N LEU A 252 10.07 6.26 -22.72
CA LEU A 252 9.44 7.52 -22.33
C LEU A 252 7.96 7.55 -22.77
N ASN A 253 7.68 7.39 -24.06
CA ASN A 253 6.33 7.46 -24.61
C ASN A 253 5.42 6.36 -24.04
N SER A 254 5.92 5.14 -23.84
CA SER A 254 5.11 4.05 -23.31
C SER A 254 4.73 4.23 -21.85
N MET A 255 5.68 4.61 -20.98
CA MET A 255 5.38 4.93 -19.59
C MET A 255 4.43 6.13 -19.50
N PHE A 256 4.67 7.17 -20.31
CA PHE A 256 3.82 8.35 -20.31
C PHE A 256 2.40 8.04 -20.81
N SER A 257 2.25 7.16 -21.80
CA SER A 257 0.94 6.75 -22.30
C SER A 257 0.10 6.03 -21.23
N HIS A 258 0.72 5.29 -20.32
CA HIS A 258 0.05 4.70 -19.16
C HIS A 258 -0.46 5.80 -18.21
N GLU A 259 0.39 6.76 -17.88
CA GLU A 259 0.02 7.91 -17.03
C GLU A 259 -1.13 8.74 -17.63
N LEU A 260 -1.14 8.94 -18.95
CA LEU A 260 -2.26 9.58 -19.66
C LEU A 260 -3.57 8.79 -19.55
N GLY A 261 -3.50 7.47 -19.37
CA GLY A 261 -4.67 6.65 -19.08
C GLY A 261 -5.31 7.02 -17.74
N HIS A 262 -4.51 7.31 -16.72
CA HIS A 262 -5.00 7.82 -15.43
C HIS A 262 -5.63 9.21 -15.57
N VAL A 263 -5.04 10.08 -16.41
CA VAL A 263 -5.60 11.40 -16.74
C VAL A 263 -6.97 11.28 -17.40
N SER A 264 -7.09 10.43 -18.42
CA SER A 264 -8.29 10.21 -19.23
C SER A 264 -9.49 9.76 -18.38
N ARG A 265 -9.27 8.83 -17.44
CA ARG A 265 -10.35 8.31 -16.58
C ARG A 265 -10.80 9.32 -15.53
N GLY A 266 -9.87 10.15 -15.05
CA GLY A 266 -10.11 11.16 -14.02
C GLY A 266 -10.25 10.58 -12.60
N TYR A 267 -10.13 11.46 -11.60
CA TYR A 267 -10.09 11.08 -10.16
C TYR A 267 -11.47 10.93 -9.49
N LYS A 268 -12.58 11.00 -10.25
CA LYS A 268 -13.93 10.93 -9.67
C LYS A 268 -14.13 9.60 -8.94
N ASP A 269 -13.66 8.51 -9.54
CA ASP A 269 -13.70 7.17 -8.98
C ASP A 269 -12.86 7.11 -7.69
N MET A 270 -11.62 7.62 -7.68
CA MET A 270 -10.78 7.64 -6.47
C MET A 270 -11.35 8.44 -5.30
N ILE A 271 -11.94 9.61 -5.53
CA ILE A 271 -12.55 10.42 -4.47
C ILE A 271 -13.76 9.68 -3.89
N LEU A 272 -14.61 9.14 -4.75
CA LEU A 272 -15.78 8.35 -4.33
C LEU A 272 -15.35 7.12 -3.53
N ILE A 273 -14.35 6.37 -4.01
CA ILE A 273 -13.78 5.23 -3.30
C ILE A 273 -13.26 5.65 -1.92
N SER A 274 -12.46 6.72 -1.84
CA SER A 274 -11.91 7.22 -0.57
C SER A 274 -13.02 7.61 0.41
N PHE A 275 -14.09 8.24 -0.09
CA PHE A 275 -15.25 8.63 0.71
C PHE A 275 -16.04 7.41 1.21
N CYS A 276 -16.27 6.41 0.35
CA CYS A 276 -16.89 5.15 0.72
C CYS A 276 -16.05 4.38 1.75
N GLU A 277 -14.72 4.37 1.60
CA GLU A 277 -13.81 3.77 2.58
C GLU A 277 -13.98 4.43 3.96
N TRP A 278 -14.02 5.77 3.98
CA TRP A 278 -14.21 6.56 5.19
C TRP A 278 -15.57 6.30 5.86
N LEU A 279 -16.66 6.28 5.10
CA LEU A 279 -17.99 5.96 5.63
C LEU A 279 -18.03 4.54 6.22
N LEU A 280 -17.38 3.59 5.56
CA LEU A 280 -17.31 2.21 6.04
C LEU A 280 -16.49 2.10 7.33
N ASP A 281 -15.35 2.81 7.45
CA ASP A 281 -14.57 2.92 8.68
C ASP A 281 -15.45 3.40 9.86
N ILE A 282 -16.24 4.47 9.65
CA ILE A 282 -17.17 4.99 10.68
C ILE A 282 -18.24 3.97 11.05
N LEU A 283 -18.86 3.33 10.06
CA LEU A 283 -19.90 2.33 10.27
C LEU A 283 -19.37 1.16 11.09
N ILE A 284 -18.16 0.69 10.81
CA ILE A 284 -17.54 -0.41 11.54
C ILE A 284 -17.21 0.00 12.98
N ILE A 285 -16.66 1.20 13.20
CA ILE A 285 -16.40 1.72 14.55
C ILE A 285 -17.71 1.81 15.35
N PHE A 286 -18.79 2.27 14.72
CA PHE A 286 -20.11 2.30 15.32
C PHE A 286 -20.60 0.89 15.72
N LEU A 287 -20.49 -0.08 14.81
CA LEU A 287 -20.85 -1.48 15.09
C LEU A 287 -20.00 -2.06 16.23
N ILE A 288 -18.70 -1.77 16.26
CA ILE A 288 -17.80 -2.19 17.33
C ILE A 288 -18.28 -1.65 18.69
N ASP A 289 -18.65 -0.38 18.79
CA ASP A 289 -19.20 0.16 20.04
C ASP A 289 -20.53 -0.48 20.41
N PHE A 290 -21.42 -0.67 19.44
CA PHE A 290 -22.71 -1.34 19.66
C PHE A 290 -22.53 -2.76 20.21
N PHE A 291 -21.62 -3.55 19.64
CA PHE A 291 -21.36 -4.91 20.12
C PHE A 291 -20.58 -4.94 21.44
N SER A 292 -19.72 -3.95 21.70
CA SER A 292 -19.04 -3.77 22.98
C SER A 292 -20.01 -3.45 24.11
N PHE A 293 -21.14 -2.82 23.82
CA PHE A 293 -22.25 -2.65 24.77
C PHE A 293 -22.84 -3.99 25.18
N ARG A 294 -23.05 -4.90 24.22
CA ARG A 294 -23.80 -6.14 24.42
C ARG A 294 -22.98 -7.26 25.07
N SER A 295 -21.64 -7.19 25.02
CA SER A 295 -20.74 -8.18 25.66
C SER A 295 -20.71 -8.13 27.19
N ARG A 296 -21.33 -7.12 27.81
CA ARG A 296 -21.30 -6.87 29.27
C ARG A 296 -21.86 -8.01 30.11
N LYS A 297 -22.69 -8.90 29.55
CA LYS A 297 -23.28 -10.01 30.30
C LYS A 297 -22.29 -11.13 30.66
N SER A 298 -21.07 -11.17 30.09
CA SER A 298 -20.13 -12.29 30.33
C SER A 298 -18.67 -11.93 30.61
N SER A 299 -18.26 -10.65 30.54
CA SER A 299 -16.84 -10.27 30.70
C SER A 299 -16.57 -9.36 31.90
N LYS A 300 -15.46 -9.59 32.63
CA LYS A 300 -14.91 -8.67 33.67
C LYS A 300 -14.37 -7.35 33.09
N LEU A 301 -14.26 -7.22 31.76
CA LEU A 301 -13.70 -6.05 31.11
C LEU A 301 -14.71 -4.90 31.04
N SER A 302 -14.21 -3.67 31.19
CA SER A 302 -15.01 -2.48 30.99
C SER A 302 -15.46 -2.37 29.52
N ARG A 303 -16.60 -1.72 29.28
CA ARG A 303 -17.12 -1.49 27.93
C ARG A 303 -16.16 -0.68 27.06
N PHE A 304 -15.46 0.29 27.65
CA PHE A 304 -14.45 1.07 26.95
C PHE A 304 -13.25 0.21 26.57
N THR A 305 -12.78 -0.64 27.48
CA THR A 305 -11.70 -1.58 27.22
C THR A 305 -12.07 -2.53 26.08
N ASN A 306 -13.30 -3.09 26.08
CA ASN A 306 -13.78 -3.93 24.99
C ASN A 306 -13.84 -3.17 23.65
N PHE A 307 -14.42 -1.97 23.63
CA PHE A 307 -14.48 -1.13 22.43
C PHE A 307 -13.08 -0.88 21.85
N PHE A 308 -12.15 -0.47 22.71
CA PHE A 308 -10.77 -0.18 22.32
C PHE A 308 -10.06 -1.41 21.77
N ILE A 309 -10.18 -2.55 22.45
CA ILE A 309 -9.62 -3.82 22.01
C ILE A 309 -10.13 -4.18 20.61
N PHE A 310 -11.45 -4.06 20.37
CA PHE A 310 -12.02 -4.35 19.07
C PHE A 310 -11.59 -3.34 18.00
N CYS A 311 -11.46 -2.05 18.33
CA CYS A 311 -10.89 -1.06 17.42
C CYS A 311 -9.43 -1.38 17.04
N LEU A 312 -8.60 -1.80 18.00
CA LEU A 312 -7.22 -2.23 17.71
C LEU A 312 -7.20 -3.45 16.78
N VAL A 313 -7.99 -4.48 17.07
CA VAL A 313 -8.12 -5.66 16.21
C VAL A 313 -8.58 -5.25 14.80
N TYR A 314 -9.54 -4.33 14.71
CA TYR A 314 -10.00 -3.79 13.44
C TYR A 314 -8.86 -3.11 12.67
N PHE A 315 -8.23 -2.09 13.23
CA PHE A 315 -7.21 -1.32 12.53
C PHE A 315 -5.93 -2.11 12.23
N LEU A 316 -5.51 -3.02 13.10
CA LEU A 316 -4.25 -3.75 12.95
C LEU A 316 -4.36 -5.02 12.10
N ILE A 317 -5.55 -5.65 12.08
CA ILE A 317 -5.75 -6.96 11.46
C ILE A 317 -6.82 -6.89 10.37
N LEU A 318 -8.04 -6.46 10.70
CA LEU A 318 -9.20 -6.65 9.81
C LEU A 318 -9.31 -5.61 8.70
N ARG A 319 -8.81 -4.40 8.93
CA ARG A 319 -9.00 -3.25 8.03
C ARG A 319 -8.48 -3.55 6.62
N ASP A 320 -7.27 -4.09 6.50
CA ASP A 320 -6.67 -4.47 5.22
C ASP A 320 -7.56 -5.44 4.42
N TYR A 321 -8.24 -6.35 5.11
CA TYR A 321 -9.12 -7.34 4.48
C TYR A 321 -10.46 -6.76 4.02
N ILE A 322 -11.03 -5.88 4.84
CA ILE A 322 -12.30 -5.24 4.55
C ILE A 322 -12.16 -4.33 3.32
N PHE A 323 -11.01 -3.68 3.17
CA PHE A 323 -10.72 -2.81 2.04
C PHE A 323 -10.09 -3.51 0.83
N VAL A 324 -10.10 -4.85 0.76
CA VAL A 324 -9.67 -5.56 -0.45
C VAL A 324 -10.49 -5.11 -1.67
N PHE A 325 -11.77 -4.78 -1.52
CA PHE A 325 -12.60 -4.27 -2.62
C PHE A 325 -12.08 -2.95 -3.20
N SER A 326 -11.56 -2.04 -2.37
CA SER A 326 -10.99 -0.79 -2.88
C SER A 326 -9.67 -1.04 -3.61
N LEU A 327 -8.89 -2.04 -3.21
CA LEU A 327 -7.73 -2.50 -3.97
C LEU A 327 -8.12 -3.04 -5.34
N ILE A 328 -9.24 -3.77 -5.45
CA ILE A 328 -9.74 -4.25 -6.75
C ILE A 328 -10.04 -3.08 -7.68
N LEU A 329 -10.69 -2.02 -7.16
CA LEU A 329 -11.01 -0.84 -7.96
C LEU A 329 -9.74 -0.11 -8.43
N LYS A 330 -8.77 0.09 -7.54
CA LYS A 330 -7.45 0.67 -7.89
C LYS A 330 -6.71 -0.17 -8.94
N ARG A 331 -6.77 -1.50 -8.82
CA ARG A 331 -6.21 -2.41 -9.86
C ARG A 331 -6.92 -2.29 -11.20
N ASN A 332 -8.22 -2.02 -11.21
CA ASN A 332 -8.96 -1.81 -12.44
C ASN A 332 -8.56 -0.49 -13.11
N GLU A 333 -8.18 0.54 -12.34
CA GLU A 333 -7.60 1.78 -12.88
C GLU A 333 -6.26 1.50 -13.58
N GLU A 334 -5.38 0.70 -12.96
CA GLU A 334 -4.12 0.26 -13.60
C GLU A 334 -4.36 -0.51 -14.91
N VAL A 335 -5.34 -1.41 -14.92
CA VAL A 335 -5.70 -2.18 -16.13
C VAL A 335 -6.28 -1.28 -17.20
N TYR A 336 -7.06 -0.27 -16.82
CA TYR A 336 -7.56 0.72 -17.75
C TYR A 336 -6.43 1.54 -18.35
N ALA A 337 -5.48 2.01 -17.53
CA ALA A 337 -4.32 2.75 -17.97
C ALA A 337 -3.43 1.92 -18.92
N ASP A 338 -3.22 0.63 -18.61
CA ASP A 338 -2.54 -0.31 -19.51
C ASP A 338 -3.27 -0.44 -20.86
N LYS A 339 -4.60 -0.61 -20.85
CA LYS A 339 -5.40 -0.67 -22.08
C LYS A 339 -5.37 0.62 -22.88
N TYR A 340 -5.32 1.77 -22.19
CA TYR A 340 -5.23 3.06 -22.84
C TYR A 340 -3.88 3.20 -23.57
N ALA A 341 -2.77 2.82 -22.93
CA ALA A 341 -1.45 2.75 -23.57
C ALA A 341 -1.44 1.83 -24.80
N VAL A 342 -2.09 0.65 -24.71
CA VAL A 342 -2.27 -0.27 -25.84
C VAL A 342 -3.08 0.39 -26.97
N SER A 343 -4.16 1.11 -26.65
CA SER A 343 -4.98 1.80 -27.66
C SER A 343 -4.22 2.93 -28.38
N LEU A 344 -3.18 3.47 -27.74
CA LEU A 344 -2.25 4.41 -28.35
C LEU A 344 -1.10 3.72 -29.08
N GLY A 345 -1.03 2.39 -29.10
CA GLY A 345 -0.02 1.62 -29.83
C GLY A 345 1.33 1.49 -29.11
N TYR A 346 1.38 1.68 -27.79
CA TYR A 346 2.60 1.49 -26.98
C TYR A 346 2.58 0.22 -26.11
N GLY A 347 1.73 -0.76 -26.46
CA GLY A 347 1.54 -1.96 -25.64
C GLY A 347 2.84 -2.73 -25.40
N GLU A 348 3.55 -3.09 -26.47
CA GLU A 348 4.79 -3.87 -26.34
C GLU A 348 5.88 -3.10 -25.59
N GLU A 349 6.08 -1.83 -25.92
CA GLU A 349 7.02 -0.94 -25.25
C GLU A 349 6.70 -0.78 -23.75
N LEU A 350 5.42 -0.71 -23.38
CA LEU A 350 4.99 -0.62 -21.98
C LEU A 350 5.27 -1.94 -21.26
N ALA A 351 4.93 -3.08 -21.85
CA ALA A 351 5.22 -4.39 -21.28
C ALA A 351 6.72 -4.59 -21.03
N TYR A 352 7.57 -4.19 -21.98
CA TYR A 352 9.02 -4.22 -21.82
C TYR A 352 9.50 -3.28 -20.72
N SER A 353 8.95 -2.06 -20.66
CA SER A 353 9.32 -1.06 -19.64
C SER A 353 8.96 -1.52 -18.23
N LEU A 354 7.75 -2.08 -18.05
CA LEU A 354 7.30 -2.68 -16.79
C LEU A 354 8.22 -3.82 -16.37
N PHE A 355 8.55 -4.73 -17.29
CA PHE A 355 9.49 -5.81 -17.02
C PHE A 355 10.84 -5.27 -16.55
N LYS A 356 11.44 -4.36 -17.34
CA LYS A 356 12.79 -3.82 -17.13
C LYS A 356 12.93 -3.03 -15.83
N ILE A 357 11.88 -2.32 -15.43
CA ILE A 357 11.84 -1.62 -14.14
C ILE A 357 11.72 -2.66 -13.02
N THR A 358 10.70 -3.51 -13.04
CA THR A 358 10.37 -4.35 -11.89
C THR A 358 11.45 -5.39 -11.58
N TYR A 359 12.03 -6.08 -12.58
CA TYR A 359 12.97 -7.18 -12.29
C TYR A 359 14.24 -6.71 -11.55
N LYS A 360 14.60 -5.43 -11.65
CA LYS A 360 15.76 -4.87 -10.94
C LYS A 360 15.46 -4.51 -9.49
N PHE A 361 14.20 -4.24 -9.15
CA PHE A 361 13.83 -3.71 -7.82
C PHE A 361 13.04 -4.69 -6.96
N SER A 362 12.38 -5.69 -7.54
CA SER A 362 11.60 -6.67 -6.77
C SER A 362 11.63 -8.08 -7.36
N CYS A 363 11.18 -9.04 -6.55
CA CYS A 363 10.93 -10.42 -6.98
C CYS A 363 9.68 -10.44 -7.86
N LEU A 364 9.79 -10.95 -9.09
CA LEU A 364 8.67 -11.00 -10.05
C LEU A 364 7.61 -12.05 -9.70
N GLN A 365 7.95 -13.04 -8.87
CA GLN A 365 7.01 -14.05 -8.42
C GLN A 365 6.10 -13.46 -7.34
N GLU A 366 4.81 -13.43 -7.63
CA GLU A 366 3.75 -13.05 -6.69
C GLU A 366 2.59 -14.02 -6.84
N SER A 367 2.15 -14.65 -5.75
CA SER A 367 0.95 -15.48 -5.82
C SER A 367 -0.29 -14.60 -6.04
N SER A 368 -1.27 -15.14 -6.75
CA SER A 368 -2.51 -14.42 -7.06
C SER A 368 -3.24 -13.96 -5.80
N ILE A 369 -3.32 -14.81 -4.78
CA ILE A 369 -4.03 -14.53 -3.52
C ILE A 369 -3.28 -13.47 -2.70
N TYR A 370 -1.96 -13.60 -2.54
CA TYR A 370 -1.17 -12.62 -1.80
C TYR A 370 -1.23 -11.25 -2.49
N ASN A 371 -1.03 -11.25 -3.80
CA ASN A 371 -1.14 -10.02 -4.60
C ASN A 371 -2.53 -9.41 -4.48
N PHE A 372 -3.57 -10.23 -4.52
CA PHE A 372 -4.97 -9.80 -4.43
C PHE A 372 -5.31 -9.10 -3.10
N ILE A 373 -4.63 -9.44 -2.01
CA ILE A 373 -4.92 -8.88 -0.69
C ILE A 373 -4.04 -7.69 -0.35
N LYS A 374 -2.79 -7.66 -0.83
CA LYS A 374 -1.79 -6.70 -0.34
C LYS A 374 -1.41 -5.57 -1.28
N PHE A 375 -1.44 -5.77 -2.59
CA PHE A 375 -0.86 -4.78 -3.51
C PHE A 375 -1.92 -3.94 -4.22
N VAL A 376 -1.69 -2.64 -4.30
CA VAL A 376 -2.54 -1.70 -5.04
C VAL A 376 -2.45 -1.95 -6.56
N HIS A 377 -1.29 -2.37 -7.05
CA HIS A 377 -1.06 -2.70 -8.45
C HIS A 377 -1.24 -4.21 -8.68
N PRO A 378 -1.76 -4.66 -9.84
CA PRO A 378 -1.63 -6.05 -10.25
C PRO A 378 -0.16 -6.43 -10.44
N SER A 379 0.19 -7.72 -10.26
CA SER A 379 1.56 -8.17 -10.47
C SER A 379 2.06 -7.80 -11.87
N THR A 380 3.34 -7.44 -11.98
CA THR A 380 3.95 -7.02 -13.26
C THR A 380 3.73 -8.07 -14.35
N ILE A 381 3.92 -9.35 -14.03
CA ILE A 381 3.69 -10.45 -14.96
C ILE A 381 2.22 -10.55 -15.39
N THR A 382 1.26 -10.30 -14.47
CA THR A 382 -0.17 -10.28 -14.83
C THR A 382 -0.49 -9.12 -15.77
N ARG A 383 0.11 -7.95 -15.56
CA ARG A 383 -0.06 -6.79 -16.45
C ARG A 383 0.52 -7.08 -17.83
N ILE A 384 1.75 -7.58 -17.92
CA ILE A 384 2.39 -7.99 -19.18
C ILE A 384 1.53 -9.01 -19.92
N LYS A 385 1.02 -10.05 -19.23
CA LYS A 385 0.10 -11.05 -19.81
C LYS A 385 -1.18 -10.44 -20.39
N ARG A 386 -1.65 -9.30 -19.87
CA ARG A 386 -2.86 -8.62 -20.36
C ARG A 386 -2.57 -7.65 -21.50
N ILE A 387 -1.41 -7.01 -21.48
CA ILE A 387 -0.96 -6.07 -22.50
C ILE A 387 -0.60 -6.81 -23.80
N CYS A 388 0.02 -7.99 -23.69
CA CYS A 388 0.48 -8.78 -24.83
C CYS A 388 -0.56 -9.81 -25.34
N ARG A 389 -1.83 -9.69 -24.92
CA ARG A 389 -2.96 -10.46 -25.47
C ARG A 389 -3.65 -9.62 -26.51
#